data_AF-C3QUW9-F1
#
_entry.id   AF-C3QUW9-F1
#
_cell.length_a   1.000
_cell.length_b   1.000
_cell.length_c   1.000
_cell.angle_alpha   90.00
_cell.angle_beta   90.00
_cell.angle_gamma   90.00
#
_symmetry.space_group_name_H-M   'P 1'
#
loop_
_entity.id
_entity.type
_entity.pdbx_description
1 polymer ?
#
loop_
_entity_poly.entity_id
_entity_poly.type
_entity_poly.pdbx_seq_one_letter_code
_entity_poly.pdbx_strand_id
1 'polypeptide(L)' 'MKVTIYWVTKDSDKIARIRERFGIGTYRSVNGETPAEIREEDMELLRETERRGFIQIRNKPT' A
#
# COMPACT_ATOMS: atom_id res chain seq x y z
N MET A 1 4.00 5.67 -10.20
CA MET A 1 3.98 6.52 -8.98
C MET A 1 4.70 5.82 -7.84
N LYS A 2 5.76 6.43 -7.29
CA LYS A 2 6.45 5.89 -6.09
C LYS A 2 5.73 6.34 -4.83
N VAL A 3 5.36 5.39 -3.97
CA VAL A 3 4.67 5.66 -2.71
C VAL A 3 5.21 4.77 -1.59
N THR A 4 4.97 5.16 -0.34
CA THR A 4 5.18 4.28 0.81
C THR A 4 3.83 3.86 1.38
N ILE A 5 3.57 2.56 1.46
CA ILE A 5 2.34 2.01 2.03
C ILE A 5 2.58 1.67 3.51
N TYR A 6 1.79 2.25 4.41
CA TYR A 6 1.70 1.80 5.80
C TYR A 6 0.47 0.92 5.97
N TRP A 7 0.65 -0.29 6.51
CA TRP A 7 -0.42 -1.27 6.67
C TRP A 7 -1.21 -1.00 7.96
N VAL A 8 -2.43 -0.47 7.84
CA VAL A 8 -3.33 -0.23 8.98
C VAL A 8 -4.01 -1.54 9.41
N THR A 9 -4.49 -2.30 8.43
CA THR A 9 -5.07 -3.62 8.70
C THR A 9 -4.00 -4.63 9.12
N LYS A 10 -4.34 -5.50 10.07
CA LYS A 10 -3.53 -6.65 10.50
C LYS A 10 -3.97 -7.97 9.84
N ASP A 11 -5.07 -7.94 9.10
CA ASP A 11 -5.64 -9.08 8.40
C ASP A 11 -4.74 -9.50 7.23
N SER A 12 -4.14 -10.69 7.34
CA SER A 12 -3.17 -11.22 6.38
C SER A 12 -3.78 -11.46 4.99
N ASP A 13 -5.05 -11.87 4.93
CA ASP A 13 -5.71 -12.17 3.66
C ASP A 13 -6.00 -10.89 2.89
N LYS A 14 -6.45 -9.84 3.60
CA LYS A 14 -6.61 -8.51 2.99
C LYS A 14 -5.27 -7.95 2.52
N ILE A 15 -4.20 -8.11 3.30
CA ILE A 15 -2.85 -7.68 2.91
C ILE A 15 -2.40 -8.40 1.63
N ALA A 16 -2.59 -9.72 1.57
CA ALA A 16 -2.22 -10.53 0.41
C ALA A 16 -2.97 -10.09 -0.86
N ARG A 17 -4.29 -9.87 -0.77
CA ARG A 17 -5.11 -9.39 -1.89
C ARG A 17 -4.71 -8.00 -2.38
N ILE A 18 -4.41 -7.07 -1.45
CA ILE A 18 -3.93 -5.73 -1.81
C ILE A 18 -2.56 -5.82 -2.51
N ARG A 19 -1.66 -6.68 -2.00
CA ARG A 19 -0.36 -6.91 -2.65
C ARG A 19 -0.51 -7.43 -4.06
N GLU A 20 -1.33 -8.44 -4.26
CA GLU A 20 -1.60 -9.02 -5.57
C GLU A 20 -2.21 -7.99 -6.53
N ARG A 21 -3.24 -7.24 -6.07
CA ARG A 21 -3.94 -6.26 -6.93
C ARG A 21 -3.04 -5.14 -7.44
N PHE A 22 -2.07 -4.71 -6.64
CA PHE A 22 -1.22 -3.56 -6.95
C PHE A 22 0.25 -3.92 -7.24
N GLY A 23 0.60 -5.21 -7.28
CA GLY A 23 1.98 -5.66 -7.48
C GLY A 23 2.95 -5.26 -6.36
N ILE A 24 2.47 -5.14 -5.11
CA ILE A 24 3.28 -4.71 -3.96
C ILE A 24 4.06 -5.90 -3.39
N GLY A 25 5.36 -5.72 -3.20
CA GLY A 25 6.24 -6.75 -2.63
C GLY A 25 5.93 -7.13 -1.17
N THR A 26 6.56 -8.21 -0.71
CA THR A 26 6.39 -8.72 0.66
C THR A 26 7.24 -8.01 1.70
N TYR A 27 8.26 -7.24 1.28
CA TYR A 27 9.10 -6.43 2.16
C TYR A 27 8.25 -5.52 3.06
N ARG A 28 8.63 -5.45 4.33
CA ARG A 28 8.03 -4.56 5.32
C ARG A 28 9.13 -4.08 6.25
N SER A 29 9.24 -2.77 6.43
CA SER A 29 10.18 -2.17 7.37
C SER A 29 9.77 -2.46 8.83
N VAL A 30 10.67 -2.17 9.78
CA VAL A 30 10.38 -2.24 11.23
C VAL A 30 9.17 -1.37 11.60
N ASN A 31 8.94 -0.27 10.88
CA ASN A 31 7.81 0.63 11.09
C ASN A 31 6.52 0.17 10.39
N GLY A 32 6.48 -1.03 9.82
CA GLY A 32 5.29 -1.56 9.14
C GLY A 32 5.04 -0.97 7.76
N GLU A 33 6.05 -0.41 7.11
CA GLU A 33 5.93 0.27 5.82
C GLU A 33 6.49 -0.57 4.67
N THR A 34 5.91 -0.43 3.49
CA THR A 34 6.36 -1.07 2.24
C THR A 34 6.47 0.00 1.15
N PRO A 35 7.67 0.31 0.64
CA PRO A 35 7.83 1.09 -0.58
C PRO A 35 7.23 0.33 -1.77
N ALA A 36 6.50 1.02 -2.64
CA ALA A 36 5.87 0.44 -3.81
C ALA A 36 5.88 1.40 -5.01
N GLU A 37 5.95 0.83 -6.20
CA GLU A 37 5.70 1.54 -7.44
C GLU A 37 4.31 1.13 -7.96
N ILE A 38 3.41 2.09 -8.04
CA ILE A 38 2.02 1.89 -8.40
C ILE A 38 1.79 2.50 -9.78
N ARG A 39 1.09 1.77 -10.66
CA ARG A 39 0.69 2.26 -11.97
C ARG A 39 -0.25 3.46 -11.80
N GLU A 40 -0.14 4.47 -12.65
CA GLU A 40 -0.95 5.68 -12.51
C GLU A 40 -2.46 5.38 -12.57
N GLU A 41 -2.85 4.45 -13.46
CA GLU A 41 -4.22 3.95 -13.61
C GLU A 41 -4.80 3.29 -12.35
N ASP A 42 -3.96 2.76 -11.47
CA ASP A 42 -4.38 2.08 -10.23
C ASP A 42 -4.42 3.03 -9.02
N MET A 43 -3.97 4.28 -9.16
CA MET A 43 -3.86 5.22 -8.04
C MET A 43 -5.22 5.57 -7.42
N GLU A 44 -6.28 5.68 -8.22
CA GLU A 44 -7.62 5.97 -7.70
C GLU A 44 -8.12 4.83 -6.80
N LEU A 45 -7.94 3.58 -7.24
CA LEU A 45 -8.34 2.41 -6.46
C LEU A 45 -7.47 2.24 -5.21
N LEU A 46 -6.18 2.59 -5.27
CA LEU A 46 -5.31 2.59 -4.10
C LEU A 46 -5.77 3.64 -3.08
N ARG A 47 -6.16 4.85 -3.53
CA ARG A 47 -6.73 5.90 -2.67
C ARG A 47 -8.06 5.48 -2.05
N GLU A 48 -8.91 4.76 -2.77
CA GLU A 48 -10.11 4.15 -2.20
C GLU A 48 -9.77 3.11 -1.13
N THR A 49 -8.74 2.29 -1.36
CA THR A 49 -8.25 1.31 -0.38
C THR A 49 -7.74 1.99 0.90
N GLU A 50 -7.12 3.16 0.76
CA GLU A 50 -6.75 4.06 1.87
C GLU A 50 -7.98 4.63 2.58
N ARG A 51 -8.97 5.17 1.86
CA ARG A 51 -10.22 5.71 2.44
C ARG A 51 -11.01 4.67 3.24
N ARG A 52 -10.98 3.40 2.80
CA ARG A 52 -11.59 2.26 3.51
C ARG A 52 -10.82 1.84 4.77
N GLY A 53 -9.66 2.44 5.03
CA GLY A 53 -8.89 2.25 6.26
C GLY A 53 -7.98 1.03 6.27
N PHE A 54 -7.69 0.41 5.11
CA PHE A 54 -6.80 -0.75 5.07
C PHE A 54 -5.32 -0.36 5.08
N ILE A 55 -5.00 0.78 4.47
CA ILE A 55 -3.64 1.30 4.30
C ILE A 55 -3.61 2.81 4.49
N GLN A 56 -2.42 3.36 4.65
CA GLN A 56 -2.13 4.78 4.46
C GLN A 56 -1.05 4.94 3.40
N ILE A 57 -1.24 5.86 2.48
CA ILE A 57 -0.28 6.24 1.45
C ILE A 57 0.53 7.41 2.00
N ARG A 58 1.80 7.14 2.33
CA ARG A 58 2.74 8.11 2.86
C ARG A 58 3.62 8.64 1.74
N ASN A 59 3.54 9.95 1.51
CA ASN A 59 4.48 10.69 0.66
C ASN A 59 5.61 11.17 1.58
N LYS A 60 6.68 10.41 1.69
CA LYS A 60 7.91 10.93 2.30
C LYS A 60 8.56 11.86 1.26
N PRO A 61 8.91 13.12 1.61
CA PRO A 61 9.69 13.95 0.72
C PRO A 61 11.00 13.22 0.42
N THR A 62 11.29 13.04 -0.86
CA THR A 62 12.61 12.65 -1.38
C THR A 62 13.60 13.79 -1.22
#